data_AF-A0A970WHV4-F1
#
_entry.id   AF-A0A970WHV4-F1
#
_cell.length_a   1.000
_cell.length_b   1.000
_cell.length_c   1.000
_cell.angle_alpha   90.00
_cell.angle_beta   90.00
_cell.angle_gamma   90.00
#
_symmetry.space_group_name_H-M   'P 1'
#
loop_
_entity.id
_entity.type
_entity.pdbx_description
1 polymer ?
#
loop_
_entity_poly.entity_id
_entity_poly.type
_entity_poly.pdbx_seq_one_letter_code
_entity_poly.pdbx_strand_id
1 'polypeptide(L)'
;MEEQVAEKPGILQNKVRTIEGIGVYFAARPLITVLGVKYLHLRMKDGSDLYVTEYGLPFTKCLMPESHWSDDKWMNEHSRRLPGTSAIYRTTTKEVDGRSKEIVVKWNRMGQDIPGETRSLDVDNAEFNSPFMEFSLVLELRNTRFESPGEVHTHKPLAIYVPRKFVAGERLGRRRHKMEAIQRNHDEIELDWNRNYAVIYDWIKGIDGAQACREGLLDQDALVALTQRAGRDLQRKGFTVSDNKPQHVIVRPTGNGGLVRDKSGETLYGLVDFELLRRTPDRDQKIRAEKRHEYLVRQAHRFESHEKFPQDLAPVNIMGVDYVYGQVESTGGALWVVGKDPMLFEYFLPEKWRRTPRTKISSSQQQTYTTVTKDNIHLVWRVSRVGQVPDADPYVRSEERILLHGYNSPFEEIALAMELSARGVGTTYPRAIYMTGRRTTVSSSLVDHSRYESHADQETPDGQPILSRHHEYMTIWGFWTGPDDAMAARDEVVYKGIDALAAYRDKRLTKSEYFRLMRAMKKRLAAVGIEDLSLRGNHLLLSIDRQQKLAHDKSGQLLVRVCNFELLKRK
;
A
#
# COMPACT_ATOMS: atom_id res chain seq x y z
N MET A 1 2.83 57.99 -23.21
CA MET A 1 3.56 57.90 -21.94
C MET A 1 2.73 56.97 -21.07
N GLU A 2 3.35 55.87 -20.66
CA GLU A 2 2.73 54.61 -20.26
C GLU A 2 1.87 54.73 -19.00
N GLU A 3 0.67 54.14 -19.05
CA GLU A 3 -0.15 53.86 -17.88
C GLU A 3 -0.34 52.34 -17.83
N GLN A 4 0.47 51.68 -16.99
CA GLN A 4 0.33 50.27 -16.65
C GLN A 4 -0.88 50.11 -15.73
N VAL A 5 -1.97 49.56 -16.26
CA VAL A 5 -3.10 49.08 -15.46
C VAL A 5 -2.86 47.61 -15.13
N ALA A 6 -2.77 47.35 -13.82
CA ALA A 6 -2.61 46.03 -13.22
C ALA A 6 -3.72 45.06 -13.64
N GLU A 7 -3.34 43.94 -14.27
CA GLU A 7 -4.21 42.78 -14.46
C GLU A 7 -4.42 42.06 -13.11
N LYS A 8 -5.68 42.01 -12.69
CA LYS A 8 -6.16 41.12 -11.63
C LYS A 8 -5.91 39.66 -12.04
N PRO A 9 -5.46 38.77 -11.12
CA PRO A 9 -5.25 37.36 -11.45
C PRO A 9 -6.60 36.67 -11.67
N GLY A 10 -6.95 36.50 -12.95
CA GLY A 10 -8.03 35.64 -13.40
C GLY A 10 -7.66 34.17 -13.18
N ILE A 11 -8.53 33.46 -12.48
CA ILE A 11 -9.04 32.12 -12.81
C ILE A 11 -8.12 31.35 -13.78
N LEU A 12 -7.09 30.70 -13.24
CA LEU A 12 -6.35 29.65 -13.93
C LEU A 12 -7.25 28.40 -14.02
N GLN A 13 -8.21 28.46 -14.95
CA GLN A 13 -8.96 27.30 -15.39
C GLN A 13 -8.00 26.32 -16.08
N ASN A 14 -8.05 25.08 -15.61
CA ASN A 14 -7.45 23.88 -16.20
C ASN A 14 -7.49 23.90 -17.74
N LYS A 15 -6.34 24.16 -18.38
CA LYS A 15 -6.13 23.76 -19.78
C LYS A 15 -5.99 22.24 -19.82
N VAL A 16 -7.12 21.57 -19.93
CA VAL A 16 -7.21 20.13 -20.18
C VAL A 16 -6.55 19.84 -21.52
N ARG A 17 -5.33 19.26 -21.50
CA ARG A 17 -4.64 18.78 -22.71
C ARG A 17 -5.46 17.62 -23.28
N THR A 18 -6.19 17.89 -24.36
CA THR A 18 -6.90 16.87 -25.14
C THR A 18 -5.86 16.10 -25.96
N ILE A 19 -5.99 14.78 -26.08
CA ILE A 19 -5.17 14.02 -27.05
C ILE A 19 -5.79 14.26 -28.42
N GLU A 20 -5.05 14.87 -29.35
CA GLU A 20 -5.56 15.20 -30.68
C GLU A 20 -6.13 13.95 -31.39
N GLY A 21 -7.35 14.11 -31.95
CA GLY A 21 -8.03 13.09 -32.75
C GLY A 21 -8.83 12.04 -31.98
N ILE A 22 -8.85 12.06 -30.64
CA ILE A 22 -9.61 11.09 -29.83
C ILE A 22 -10.31 11.87 -28.71
N GLY A 23 -11.61 11.67 -28.51
CA GLY A 23 -12.44 12.40 -27.55
C GLY A 23 -12.14 12.12 -26.07
N VAL A 24 -10.87 12.12 -25.68
CA VAL A 24 -10.36 11.79 -24.34
C VAL A 24 -9.48 12.92 -23.82
N TYR A 25 -9.47 13.02 -22.49
CA TYR A 25 -8.57 13.89 -21.76
C TYR A 25 -7.79 13.09 -20.73
N PHE A 26 -6.62 13.62 -20.38
CA PHE A 26 -5.89 13.12 -19.21
C PHE A 26 -6.77 13.23 -17.97
N ALA A 27 -6.86 12.14 -17.20
CA ALA A 27 -7.42 12.21 -15.87
C ALA A 27 -6.63 13.20 -15.01
N ALA A 28 -7.20 13.64 -13.89
CA ALA A 28 -6.49 14.50 -12.93
C ALA A 28 -5.14 13.89 -12.50
N ARG A 29 -5.06 12.55 -12.49
CA ARG A 29 -3.83 11.78 -12.33
C ARG A 29 -3.62 10.89 -13.56
N PRO A 30 -2.93 11.36 -14.60
CA PRO A 30 -2.79 10.61 -15.84
C PRO A 30 -1.85 9.41 -15.71
N LEU A 31 -0.93 9.42 -14.75
CA LEU A 31 -0.07 8.29 -14.43
C LEU A 31 -0.41 7.82 -13.02
N ILE A 32 -0.82 6.57 -12.90
CA ILE A 32 -1.18 5.95 -11.61
C ILE A 32 -0.51 4.59 -11.51
N THR A 33 -0.05 4.23 -10.31
CA THR A 33 0.43 2.88 -10.01
C THR A 33 -0.56 2.21 -9.07
N VAL A 34 -1.11 1.07 -9.48
CA VAL A 34 -2.04 0.28 -8.66
C VAL A 34 -1.46 -1.11 -8.50
N LEU A 35 -1.23 -1.57 -7.27
CA LEU A 35 -0.65 -2.89 -6.98
C LEU A 35 0.65 -3.16 -7.76
N GLY A 36 1.51 -2.14 -7.87
CA GLY A 36 2.80 -2.21 -8.57
C GLY A 36 2.74 -2.15 -10.10
N VAL A 37 1.54 -2.01 -10.69
CA VAL A 37 1.36 -1.87 -12.14
C VAL A 37 1.15 -0.41 -12.50
N LYS A 38 1.98 0.09 -13.42
CA LYS A 38 1.86 1.46 -13.95
C LYS A 38 0.78 1.51 -15.03
N TYR A 39 -0.11 2.49 -14.91
CA TYR A 39 -1.18 2.76 -15.87
C TYR A 39 -1.13 4.19 -16.35
N LEU A 40 -1.38 4.37 -17.65
CA LEU A 40 -1.88 5.63 -18.20
C LEU A 40 -3.40 5.67 -18.00
N HIS A 41 -3.89 6.58 -17.14
CA HIS A 41 -5.31 6.78 -16.87
C HIS A 41 -5.90 7.86 -17.77
N LEU A 42 -6.76 7.42 -18.69
CA LEU A 42 -7.49 8.28 -19.61
C LEU A 42 -8.95 8.36 -19.18
N ARG A 43 -9.54 9.55 -19.29
CA ARG A 43 -10.96 9.76 -19.06
C ARG A 43 -11.64 10.22 -20.34
N MET A 44 -12.74 9.57 -20.66
CA MET A 44 -13.55 9.84 -21.84
C MET A 44 -14.55 10.97 -21.55
N LYS A 45 -14.99 11.67 -22.61
CA LYS A 45 -16.02 12.73 -22.54
C LYS A 45 -17.33 12.26 -21.90
N ASP A 46 -17.68 11.00 -22.08
CA ASP A 46 -18.89 10.45 -21.48
C ASP A 46 -18.75 10.21 -19.98
N GLY A 47 -17.53 10.25 -19.41
CA GLY A 47 -17.21 9.97 -18.01
C GLY A 47 -16.67 8.57 -17.75
N SER A 48 -16.44 7.76 -18.79
CA SER A 48 -15.83 6.43 -18.67
C SER A 48 -14.31 6.53 -18.50
N ASP A 49 -13.69 5.52 -17.89
CA ASP A 49 -12.25 5.48 -17.64
C ASP A 49 -11.57 4.34 -18.42
N LEU A 50 -10.33 4.57 -18.85
CA LEU A 50 -9.46 3.56 -19.42
C LEU A 50 -8.09 3.62 -18.76
N TYR A 51 -7.65 2.50 -18.19
CA TYR A 51 -6.34 2.33 -17.58
C TYR A 51 -5.48 1.48 -18.50
N VAL A 52 -4.51 2.09 -19.18
CA VAL A 52 -3.69 1.43 -20.20
C VAL A 52 -2.35 1.01 -19.60
N THR A 53 -2.00 -0.27 -19.73
CA THR A 53 -0.69 -0.78 -19.28
C THR A 53 0.41 -0.43 -20.27
N GLU A 54 1.67 -0.66 -19.90
CA GLU A 54 2.80 -0.52 -20.82
C GLU A 54 2.65 -1.35 -22.12
N TYR A 55 2.05 -2.55 -22.04
CA TYR A 55 1.78 -3.36 -23.23
C TYR A 55 0.68 -2.79 -24.11
N GLY A 56 -0.28 -2.05 -23.52
CA GLY A 56 -1.36 -1.39 -24.24
C GLY A 56 -0.96 -0.04 -24.84
N LEU A 57 0.06 0.64 -24.29
CA LEU A 57 0.47 2.00 -24.71
C LEU A 57 0.63 2.14 -26.23
N PRO A 58 1.32 1.25 -26.97
CA PRO A 58 1.49 1.38 -28.42
C PRO A 58 0.17 1.27 -29.21
N PHE A 59 -0.88 0.76 -28.59
CA PHE A 59 -2.20 0.50 -29.17
C PHE A 59 -3.31 1.34 -28.52
N THR A 60 -2.97 2.37 -27.75
CA THR A 60 -3.94 3.20 -26.99
C THR A 60 -5.14 3.61 -27.84
N LYS A 61 -4.91 4.06 -29.09
CA LYS A 61 -5.99 4.47 -30.01
C LYS A 61 -6.90 3.31 -30.44
N CYS A 62 -6.32 2.14 -30.69
CA CYS A 62 -7.07 0.92 -31.03
C CYS A 62 -7.89 0.40 -29.84
N LEU A 63 -7.44 0.64 -28.61
CA LEU A 63 -8.10 0.18 -27.38
C LEU A 63 -9.30 1.05 -26.96
N MET A 64 -9.49 2.20 -27.60
CA MET A 64 -10.64 3.06 -27.37
C MET A 64 -11.96 2.33 -27.67
N PRO A 65 -13.01 2.50 -26.85
CA PRO A 65 -14.30 1.86 -27.06
C PRO A 65 -14.88 2.00 -28.46
N GLU A 66 -14.71 3.16 -29.09
CA GLU A 66 -15.25 3.47 -30.42
C GLU A 66 -14.58 2.66 -31.53
N SER A 67 -13.38 2.13 -31.23
CA SER A 67 -12.62 1.24 -32.10
C SER A 67 -13.08 -0.22 -32.00
N HIS A 68 -13.99 -0.57 -31.08
CA HIS A 68 -14.53 -1.92 -30.96
C HIS A 68 -15.92 -1.92 -30.29
N TRP A 69 -15.99 -2.12 -28.98
CA TRP A 69 -17.22 -2.54 -28.28
C TRP A 69 -18.35 -1.51 -28.17
N SER A 70 -18.10 -0.22 -28.38
CA SER A 70 -19.15 0.80 -28.38
C SER A 70 -19.75 1.06 -29.77
N ASP A 71 -19.23 0.41 -30.81
CA ASP A 71 -19.84 0.38 -32.14
C ASP A 71 -20.51 -0.98 -32.35
N ASP A 72 -21.84 -1.00 -32.17
CA ASP A 72 -22.65 -2.23 -32.28
C ASP A 72 -22.51 -2.87 -33.67
N LYS A 73 -22.41 -2.07 -34.73
CA LYS A 73 -22.27 -2.60 -36.10
C LYS A 73 -20.91 -3.29 -36.24
N TRP A 74 -19.85 -2.62 -35.80
CA TRP A 74 -18.50 -3.19 -35.86
C TRP A 74 -18.39 -4.46 -35.02
N MET A 75 -18.95 -4.47 -33.81
CA MET A 75 -18.95 -5.65 -32.95
C MET A 75 -19.68 -6.83 -33.58
N ASN A 76 -20.85 -6.62 -34.18
CA ASN A 76 -21.59 -7.71 -34.81
C ASN A 76 -20.83 -8.33 -35.99
N GLU A 77 -20.05 -7.52 -36.72
CA GLU A 77 -19.27 -7.98 -37.88
C GLU A 77 -17.90 -8.57 -37.49
N HIS A 78 -17.25 -8.06 -36.44
CA HIS A 78 -15.83 -8.33 -36.13
C HIS A 78 -15.59 -8.92 -34.72
N SER A 79 -16.65 -9.33 -34.01
CA SER A 79 -16.54 -9.97 -32.70
C SER A 79 -17.18 -11.35 -32.71
N ARG A 80 -16.58 -12.26 -31.94
CA ARG A 80 -17.15 -13.57 -31.63
C ARG A 80 -17.11 -13.81 -30.13
N ARG A 81 -18.23 -14.27 -29.58
CA ARG A 81 -18.27 -14.75 -28.20
C ARG A 81 -17.49 -16.07 -28.11
N LEU A 82 -16.59 -16.17 -27.14
CA LEU A 82 -15.84 -17.40 -26.88
C LEU A 82 -16.67 -18.34 -26.00
N PRO A 83 -16.51 -19.67 -26.14
CA PRO A 83 -17.18 -20.65 -25.29
C PRO A 83 -16.83 -20.45 -23.81
N GLY A 84 -17.79 -20.67 -22.91
CA GLY A 84 -17.59 -20.57 -21.46
C GLY A 84 -18.76 -19.90 -20.74
N THR A 85 -18.69 -19.91 -19.41
CA THR A 85 -19.70 -19.28 -18.54
C THR A 85 -19.51 -17.76 -18.44
N SER A 86 -18.30 -17.26 -18.69
CA SER A 86 -17.97 -15.84 -18.69
C SER A 86 -18.37 -15.15 -20.00
N ALA A 87 -18.65 -13.84 -19.92
CA ALA A 87 -18.90 -13.00 -21.10
C ALA A 87 -17.56 -12.55 -21.71
N ILE A 88 -16.97 -13.44 -22.51
CA ILE A 88 -15.66 -13.24 -23.16
C ILE A 88 -15.86 -13.10 -24.68
N TYR A 89 -15.26 -12.06 -25.25
CA TYR A 89 -15.33 -11.77 -26.68
C TYR A 89 -13.93 -11.65 -27.27
N ARG A 90 -13.68 -12.34 -28.40
CA ARG A 90 -12.55 -12.01 -29.29
C ARG A 90 -13.05 -10.99 -30.31
N THR A 91 -12.38 -9.85 -30.41
CA THR A 91 -12.74 -8.80 -31.38
C THR A 91 -11.49 -8.25 -32.07
N THR A 92 -11.63 -7.90 -33.33
CA THR A 92 -10.63 -7.14 -34.08
C THR A 92 -10.96 -5.65 -33.99
N THR A 93 -10.03 -4.85 -33.49
CA THR A 93 -10.23 -3.39 -33.42
C THR A 93 -10.25 -2.78 -34.82
N LYS A 94 -10.96 -1.67 -34.98
CA LYS A 94 -10.83 -0.82 -36.16
C LYS A 94 -9.37 -0.44 -36.39
N GLU A 95 -9.03 -0.23 -37.65
CA GLU A 95 -7.73 0.30 -38.03
C GLU A 95 -7.67 1.79 -37.69
N VAL A 96 -6.69 2.17 -36.86
CA VAL A 96 -6.42 3.56 -36.49
C VAL A 96 -4.92 3.80 -36.65
N ASP A 97 -4.55 4.81 -37.43
CA ASP A 97 -3.16 5.13 -37.79
C ASP A 97 -2.38 3.92 -38.36
N GLY A 98 -3.02 3.15 -39.24
CA GLY A 98 -2.41 1.96 -39.87
C GLY A 98 -2.23 0.78 -38.92
N ARG A 99 -2.86 0.79 -37.74
CA ARG A 99 -2.76 -0.26 -36.73
C ARG A 99 -4.13 -0.83 -36.39
N SER A 100 -4.22 -2.16 -36.35
CA SER A 100 -5.34 -2.91 -35.79
C SER A 100 -4.79 -3.97 -34.83
N LYS A 101 -5.62 -4.43 -33.90
CA LYS A 101 -5.26 -5.40 -32.88
C LYS A 101 -6.39 -6.41 -32.70
N GLU A 102 -6.02 -7.67 -32.54
CA GLU A 102 -6.96 -8.69 -32.04
C GLU A 102 -6.88 -8.71 -30.53
N ILE A 103 -8.03 -8.50 -29.88
CA ILE A 103 -8.12 -8.39 -28.43
C ILE A 103 -9.15 -9.38 -27.87
N VAL A 104 -9.00 -9.68 -26.60
CA VAL A 104 -9.99 -10.35 -25.77
C VAL A 104 -10.55 -9.34 -24.79
N VAL A 105 -11.87 -9.18 -24.77
CA VAL A 105 -12.59 -8.38 -23.77
C VAL A 105 -13.32 -9.33 -22.84
N LYS A 106 -13.05 -9.23 -21.54
CA LYS A 106 -13.70 -10.01 -20.48
C LYS A 106 -14.25 -9.08 -19.40
N TRP A 107 -15.53 -9.22 -19.08
CA TRP A 107 -16.11 -8.55 -17.91
C TRP A 107 -15.64 -9.22 -16.62
N ASN A 108 -15.05 -8.44 -15.72
CA ASN A 108 -14.50 -8.92 -14.47
C ASN A 108 -15.62 -9.25 -13.46
N ARG A 109 -15.42 -10.33 -12.72
CA ARG A 109 -16.39 -10.93 -11.80
C ARG A 109 -16.11 -10.65 -10.32
N MET A 110 -15.28 -9.67 -10.01
CA MET A 110 -14.92 -9.33 -8.64
C MET A 110 -16.16 -9.17 -7.75
N GLY A 111 -16.08 -9.74 -6.56
CA GLY A 111 -17.16 -9.72 -5.58
C GLY A 111 -18.30 -10.72 -5.84
N GLN A 112 -18.31 -11.48 -6.95
CA GLN A 112 -19.30 -12.53 -7.19
C GLN A 112 -18.96 -13.83 -6.43
N ASP A 113 -19.94 -14.72 -6.30
CA ASP A 113 -19.74 -16.08 -5.79
C ASP A 113 -19.10 -16.96 -6.89
N ILE A 114 -18.15 -17.82 -6.51
CA ILE A 114 -17.54 -18.75 -7.48
C ILE A 114 -18.47 -19.96 -7.64
N PRO A 115 -18.88 -20.30 -8.88
CA PRO A 115 -19.73 -21.46 -9.11
C PRO A 115 -19.05 -22.76 -8.63
N GLY A 116 -19.67 -23.46 -7.67
CA GLY A 116 -19.20 -24.75 -7.17
C GLY A 116 -18.44 -24.72 -5.83
N GLU A 117 -18.33 -23.56 -5.16
CA GLU A 117 -17.69 -23.39 -3.83
C GLU A 117 -18.13 -24.45 -2.80
N THR A 118 -19.38 -24.93 -2.83
CA THR A 118 -19.93 -25.87 -1.82
C THR A 118 -19.46 -27.33 -1.91
N ARG A 119 -18.53 -27.71 -2.81
CA ARG A 119 -18.18 -29.12 -3.08
C ARG A 119 -16.71 -29.51 -2.90
N SER A 120 -15.80 -28.60 -2.53
CA SER A 120 -14.38 -28.94 -2.37
C SER A 120 -13.66 -28.11 -1.31
N LEU A 121 -13.00 -28.81 -0.39
CA LEU A 121 -12.25 -28.26 0.76
C LEU A 121 -11.12 -27.26 0.39
N ASP A 122 -10.64 -27.27 -0.86
CA ASP A 122 -9.60 -26.34 -1.37
C ASP A 122 -10.16 -25.02 -1.96
N VAL A 123 -11.46 -24.95 -2.23
CA VAL A 123 -12.14 -23.79 -2.85
C VAL A 123 -12.80 -22.88 -1.80
N ASP A 124 -12.82 -23.30 -0.53
CA ASP A 124 -13.51 -22.61 0.57
C ASP A 124 -13.03 -21.16 0.85
N ASN A 125 -11.97 -20.68 0.18
CA ASN A 125 -11.48 -19.30 0.26
C ASN A 125 -11.06 -18.70 -1.10
N ALA A 126 -11.49 -19.26 -2.23
CA ALA A 126 -11.20 -18.65 -3.53
C ALA A 126 -12.06 -17.39 -3.72
N GLU A 127 -11.46 -16.32 -4.23
CA GLU A 127 -12.17 -15.07 -4.56
C GLU A 127 -11.77 -14.62 -5.96
N PHE A 128 -12.72 -14.08 -6.72
CA PHE A 128 -12.39 -13.42 -7.99
C PHE A 128 -11.54 -12.19 -7.73
N ASN A 129 -10.39 -12.13 -8.41
CA ASN A 129 -9.51 -10.98 -8.40
C ASN A 129 -10.23 -9.73 -8.93
N SER A 130 -9.90 -8.57 -8.35
CA SER A 130 -10.18 -7.29 -9.00
C SER A 130 -9.46 -7.23 -10.36
N PRO A 131 -9.88 -6.36 -11.29
CA PRO A 131 -9.18 -6.23 -12.57
C PRO A 131 -7.71 -5.78 -12.41
N PHE A 132 -7.41 -4.99 -11.37
CA PHE A 132 -6.05 -4.52 -11.08
C PHE A 132 -5.18 -5.62 -10.44
N MET A 133 -5.76 -6.43 -9.54
CA MET A 133 -5.08 -7.57 -8.95
C MET A 133 -4.78 -8.64 -10.01
N GLU A 134 -5.73 -8.93 -10.90
CA GLU A 134 -5.53 -9.86 -12.02
C GLU A 134 -4.34 -9.42 -12.88
N PHE A 135 -4.26 -8.14 -13.26
CA PHE A 135 -3.14 -7.62 -14.04
C PHE A 135 -1.82 -7.64 -13.27
N SER A 136 -1.83 -7.28 -11.98
CA SER A 136 -0.64 -7.33 -11.12
C SER A 136 -0.04 -8.74 -11.06
N LEU A 137 -0.88 -9.75 -10.78
CA LEU A 137 -0.43 -11.14 -10.69
C LEU A 137 0.04 -11.70 -12.04
N VAL A 138 -0.62 -11.34 -13.15
CA VAL A 138 -0.18 -11.76 -14.49
C VAL A 138 1.18 -11.17 -14.85
N LEU A 139 1.39 -9.88 -14.56
CA LEU A 139 2.67 -9.23 -14.82
C LEU A 139 3.79 -9.78 -13.93
N GLU A 140 3.49 -10.06 -12.66
CA GLU A 140 4.41 -10.74 -11.76
C GLU A 140 4.78 -12.13 -12.26
N LEU A 141 3.80 -12.95 -12.63
CA LEU A 141 4.03 -14.29 -13.20
C LEU A 141 4.93 -14.23 -14.44
N ARG A 142 4.71 -13.27 -15.34
CA ARG A 142 5.55 -13.07 -16.53
C ARG A 142 6.99 -12.70 -16.17
N ASN A 143 7.18 -11.93 -15.11
CA ASN A 143 8.52 -11.49 -14.67
C ASN A 143 9.31 -12.61 -13.97
N THR A 144 8.66 -13.71 -13.54
CA THR A 144 9.37 -14.86 -12.96
C THR A 144 10.37 -15.55 -13.89
N ARG A 145 10.36 -15.24 -15.19
CA ARG A 145 11.39 -15.66 -16.14
C ARG A 145 12.78 -15.09 -15.82
N PHE A 146 12.83 -13.97 -15.07
CA PHE A 146 14.06 -13.36 -14.59
C PHE A 146 14.48 -13.92 -13.22
N GLU A 147 13.57 -14.60 -12.51
CA GLU A 147 13.82 -15.18 -11.19
C GLU A 147 14.29 -16.64 -11.27
N SER A 148 13.79 -17.39 -12.26
CA SER A 148 14.13 -18.81 -12.45
C SER A 148 13.97 -19.24 -13.91
N PRO A 149 14.64 -20.33 -14.35
CA PRO A 149 14.47 -20.88 -15.70
C PRO A 149 13.02 -21.24 -16.04
N GLY A 150 12.71 -21.26 -17.34
CA GLY A 150 11.38 -21.53 -17.88
C GLY A 150 10.48 -20.30 -17.93
N GLU A 151 9.56 -20.26 -18.89
CA GLU A 151 8.60 -19.17 -19.07
C GLU A 151 7.19 -19.74 -19.13
N VAL A 152 6.28 -19.16 -18.35
CA VAL A 152 4.84 -19.42 -18.48
C VAL A 152 4.28 -18.35 -19.41
N HIS A 153 3.94 -18.74 -20.63
CA HIS A 153 3.39 -17.80 -21.60
C HIS A 153 1.96 -17.43 -21.24
N THR A 154 1.65 -16.14 -21.20
CA THR A 154 0.30 -15.61 -20.93
C THR A 154 -0.09 -14.60 -22.00
N HIS A 155 -1.38 -14.29 -22.15
CA HIS A 155 -1.76 -13.12 -22.95
C HIS A 155 -1.28 -11.83 -22.27
N LYS A 156 -0.99 -10.80 -23.08
CA LYS A 156 -0.52 -9.52 -22.55
C LYS A 156 -1.71 -8.70 -22.04
N PRO A 157 -1.72 -8.25 -20.77
CA PRO A 157 -2.76 -7.35 -20.28
C PRO A 157 -2.58 -5.98 -20.92
N LEU A 158 -3.56 -5.50 -21.67
CA LEU A 158 -3.47 -4.25 -22.45
C LEU A 158 -4.11 -3.07 -21.72
N ALA A 159 -5.36 -3.23 -21.26
CA ALA A 159 -6.07 -2.16 -20.57
C ALA A 159 -7.21 -2.66 -19.68
N ILE A 160 -7.63 -1.83 -18.74
CA ILE A 160 -8.86 -1.98 -17.96
C ILE A 160 -9.81 -0.87 -18.36
N TYR A 161 -11.01 -1.24 -18.82
CA TYR A 161 -12.06 -0.30 -19.18
C TYR A 161 -13.15 -0.27 -18.10
N VAL A 162 -13.56 0.93 -17.69
CA VAL A 162 -14.56 1.15 -16.66
C VAL A 162 -15.64 2.10 -17.19
N PRO A 163 -16.82 1.59 -17.61
CA PRO A 163 -17.90 2.45 -18.06
C PRO A 163 -18.38 3.40 -16.96
N ARG A 164 -18.85 4.58 -17.35
CA ARG A 164 -19.56 5.51 -16.45
C ARG A 164 -20.80 4.89 -15.82
N LYS A 165 -21.49 4.03 -16.56
CA LYS A 165 -22.82 3.53 -16.19
C LYS A 165 -22.76 2.77 -14.88
N PHE A 166 -23.62 3.17 -13.94
CA PHE A 166 -23.86 2.46 -12.70
C PHE A 166 -24.88 1.34 -12.93
N VAL A 167 -24.55 0.15 -12.44
CA VAL A 167 -25.39 -1.03 -12.36
C VAL A 167 -25.37 -1.49 -10.91
N ALA A 168 -26.54 -1.62 -10.29
CA ALA A 168 -26.64 -2.08 -8.91
C ALA A 168 -25.79 -3.34 -8.70
N GLY A 169 -24.90 -3.35 -7.71
CA GLY A 169 -23.93 -4.44 -7.52
C GLY A 169 -24.57 -5.83 -7.38
N GLU A 170 -25.79 -5.92 -6.84
CA GLU A 170 -26.58 -7.15 -6.77
C GLU A 170 -26.93 -7.69 -8.17
N ARG A 171 -27.22 -6.80 -9.14
CA ARG A 171 -27.44 -7.19 -10.54
C ARG A 171 -26.16 -7.62 -11.24
N LEU A 172 -25.01 -7.19 -10.72
CA LEU A 172 -23.70 -7.69 -11.12
C LEU A 172 -23.32 -8.98 -10.39
N GLY A 173 -24.22 -9.56 -9.59
CA GLY A 173 -23.98 -10.77 -8.80
C GLY A 173 -23.03 -10.57 -7.61
N ARG A 174 -22.70 -9.33 -7.24
CA ARG A 174 -21.72 -9.03 -6.20
C ARG A 174 -22.29 -9.24 -4.80
N ARG A 175 -21.41 -9.60 -3.87
CA ARG A 175 -21.65 -9.70 -2.43
C ARG A 175 -20.90 -8.62 -1.68
N ARG A 176 -21.61 -7.91 -0.81
CA ARG A 176 -21.08 -6.73 -0.11
C ARG A 176 -19.82 -7.03 0.69
N HIS A 177 -19.82 -8.10 1.47
CA HIS A 177 -18.67 -8.49 2.28
C HIS A 177 -17.43 -8.87 1.43
N LYS A 178 -17.63 -9.55 0.27
CA LYS A 178 -16.53 -9.86 -0.67
C LYS A 178 -15.94 -8.58 -1.27
N MET A 179 -16.81 -7.65 -1.68
CA MET A 179 -16.34 -6.36 -2.20
C MET A 179 -15.64 -5.50 -1.14
N GLU A 180 -16.13 -5.47 0.10
CA GLU A 180 -15.45 -4.78 1.22
C GLU A 180 -14.08 -5.41 1.51
N ALA A 181 -13.92 -6.73 1.35
CA ALA A 181 -12.61 -7.38 1.43
C ALA A 181 -11.67 -6.95 0.30
N ILE A 182 -12.15 -6.95 -0.94
CA ILE A 182 -11.37 -6.53 -2.11
C ILE A 182 -10.97 -5.04 -2.00
N GLN A 183 -11.89 -4.17 -1.63
CA GLN A 183 -11.65 -2.73 -1.44
C GLN A 183 -10.61 -2.44 -0.34
N ARG A 184 -10.51 -3.27 0.71
CA ARG A 184 -9.45 -3.12 1.73
C ARG A 184 -8.04 -3.37 1.19
N ASN A 185 -7.94 -4.03 0.04
CA ASN A 185 -6.68 -4.29 -0.65
C ASN A 185 -6.43 -3.31 -1.81
N HIS A 186 -7.33 -2.35 -2.06
CA HIS A 186 -7.23 -1.36 -3.14
C HIS A 186 -7.36 0.03 -2.55
N ASP A 187 -6.20 0.64 -2.45
CA ASP A 187 -5.97 1.73 -1.53
C ASP A 187 -5.46 2.92 -2.37
N GLU A 188 -4.74 2.62 -3.44
CA GLU A 188 -4.34 3.51 -4.54
C GLU A 188 -5.49 3.91 -5.46
N ILE A 189 -6.56 3.09 -5.52
CA ILE A 189 -7.73 3.33 -6.36
C ILE A 189 -9.02 2.88 -5.68
N GLU A 190 -10.07 3.70 -5.80
CA GLU A 190 -11.39 3.31 -5.33
C GLU A 190 -12.07 2.37 -6.33
N LEU A 191 -12.37 1.15 -5.86
CA LEU A 191 -13.19 0.21 -6.61
C LEU A 191 -14.67 0.44 -6.31
N ASP A 192 -15.40 0.94 -7.29
CA ASP A 192 -16.83 1.19 -7.18
C ASP A 192 -17.67 -0.11 -7.21
N TRP A 193 -18.49 -0.29 -6.17
CA TRP A 193 -19.44 -1.40 -6.01
C TRP A 193 -20.43 -1.54 -7.17
N ASN A 194 -20.82 -0.44 -7.78
CA ASN A 194 -21.87 -0.33 -8.79
C ASN A 194 -21.31 -0.09 -10.21
N ARG A 195 -19.99 -0.07 -10.43
CA ARG A 195 -19.43 0.02 -11.79
C ARG A 195 -19.01 -1.35 -12.31
N ASN A 196 -19.18 -1.53 -13.62
CA ASN A 196 -18.59 -2.66 -14.33
C ASN A 196 -17.11 -2.41 -14.60
N TYR A 197 -16.36 -3.48 -14.76
CA TYR A 197 -14.94 -3.43 -15.14
C TYR A 197 -14.70 -4.49 -16.21
N ALA A 198 -14.10 -4.11 -17.32
CA ALA A 198 -13.64 -5.03 -18.34
C ALA A 198 -12.12 -5.06 -18.37
N VAL A 199 -11.55 -6.25 -18.39
CA VAL A 199 -10.13 -6.46 -18.69
C VAL A 199 -9.96 -6.73 -20.18
N ILE A 200 -8.99 -6.07 -20.80
CA ILE A 200 -8.65 -6.19 -22.21
C ILE A 200 -7.27 -6.80 -22.34
N TYR A 201 -7.19 -7.94 -23.02
CA TYR A 201 -5.95 -8.67 -23.28
C TYR A 201 -5.65 -8.75 -24.78
N ASP A 202 -4.38 -8.96 -25.12
CA ASP A 202 -3.95 -9.33 -26.47
C ASP A 202 -4.45 -10.75 -26.80
N TRP A 203 -4.86 -11.00 -28.04
CA TRP A 203 -5.25 -12.34 -28.48
C TRP A 203 -4.01 -13.25 -28.63
N ILE A 204 -4.04 -14.43 -27.99
CA ILE A 204 -3.04 -15.47 -28.27
C ILE A 204 -3.52 -16.31 -29.45
N LYS A 205 -2.72 -16.35 -30.51
CA LYS A 205 -2.96 -17.23 -31.66
C LYS A 205 -2.86 -18.70 -31.24
N GLY A 206 -3.96 -19.42 -31.35
CA GLY A 206 -4.09 -20.84 -31.09
C GLY A 206 -5.54 -21.27 -30.91
N ILE A 207 -5.72 -22.51 -30.49
CA ILE A 207 -6.99 -23.12 -30.06
C ILE A 207 -6.85 -23.61 -28.63
N ASP A 208 -7.94 -23.71 -27.89
CA ASP A 208 -7.90 -24.28 -26.55
C ASP A 208 -7.64 -25.79 -26.57
N GLY A 209 -7.10 -26.34 -25.48
CA GLY A 209 -6.73 -27.74 -25.38
C GLY A 209 -7.92 -28.69 -25.56
N ALA A 210 -9.13 -28.30 -25.13
CA ALA A 210 -10.32 -29.11 -25.35
C ALA A 210 -10.71 -29.15 -26.84
N GLN A 211 -10.54 -28.03 -27.56
CA GLN A 211 -10.69 -27.98 -29.01
C GLN A 211 -9.62 -28.82 -29.72
N ALA A 212 -8.36 -28.71 -29.32
CA ALA A 212 -7.28 -29.52 -29.88
C ALA A 212 -7.53 -31.03 -29.73
N CYS A 213 -8.09 -31.45 -28.59
CA CYS A 213 -8.52 -32.84 -28.39
C CYS A 213 -9.67 -33.24 -29.30
N ARG A 214 -10.72 -32.41 -29.43
CA ARG A 214 -11.84 -32.66 -30.36
C ARG A 214 -11.40 -32.74 -31.83
N GLU A 215 -10.37 -31.99 -32.20
CA GLU A 215 -9.79 -31.98 -33.55
C GLU A 215 -8.74 -33.09 -33.76
N GLY A 216 -8.49 -33.95 -32.77
CA GLY A 216 -7.55 -35.06 -32.86
C GLY A 216 -6.07 -34.65 -32.84
N LEU A 217 -5.76 -33.41 -32.49
CA LEU A 217 -4.39 -32.90 -32.35
C LEU A 217 -3.75 -33.29 -31.00
N LEU A 218 -4.58 -33.62 -30.02
CA LEU A 218 -4.21 -34.21 -28.73
C LEU A 218 -5.13 -35.40 -28.47
N ASP A 219 -4.60 -36.47 -27.90
CA ASP A 219 -5.44 -37.47 -27.25
C ASP A 219 -5.77 -37.04 -25.80
N GLN A 220 -6.63 -37.81 -25.14
CA GLN A 220 -7.09 -37.49 -23.80
C GLN A 220 -5.95 -37.50 -22.77
N ASP A 221 -5.00 -38.43 -22.89
CA ASP A 221 -3.88 -38.55 -21.96
C ASP A 221 -2.90 -37.38 -22.12
N ALA A 222 -2.61 -36.99 -23.37
CA ALA A 222 -1.80 -35.83 -23.70
C ALA A 222 -2.46 -34.52 -23.22
N LEU A 223 -3.78 -34.40 -23.30
CA LEU A 223 -4.51 -33.25 -22.78
C LEU A 223 -4.40 -33.14 -21.25
N VAL A 224 -4.57 -34.27 -20.56
CA VAL A 224 -4.42 -34.35 -19.09
C VAL A 224 -2.98 -34.02 -18.70
N ALA A 225 -1.99 -34.62 -19.37
CA ALA A 225 -0.57 -34.38 -19.12
C ALA A 225 -0.19 -32.91 -19.34
N LEU A 226 -0.72 -32.28 -20.41
CA LEU A 226 -0.48 -30.87 -20.71
C LEU A 226 -1.10 -29.95 -19.64
N THR A 227 -2.34 -30.22 -19.23
CA THR A 227 -3.03 -29.42 -18.20
C THR A 227 -2.32 -29.53 -16.85
N GLN A 228 -1.88 -30.74 -16.48
CA GLN A 228 -1.09 -30.96 -15.28
C GLN A 228 0.30 -30.32 -15.35
N ARG A 229 0.96 -30.36 -16.52
CA ARG A 229 2.23 -29.67 -16.74
C ARG A 229 2.07 -28.16 -16.52
N ALA A 230 1.04 -27.56 -17.10
CA ALA A 230 0.76 -26.14 -16.89
C ALA A 230 0.55 -25.78 -15.41
N GLY A 231 -0.16 -26.63 -14.66
CA GLY A 231 -0.33 -26.48 -13.21
C GLY A 231 1.00 -26.57 -12.45
N ARG A 232 1.85 -27.55 -12.78
CA ARG A 232 3.20 -27.69 -12.19
C ARG A 232 4.10 -26.51 -12.52
N ASP A 233 4.03 -25.99 -13.74
CA ASP A 233 4.82 -24.83 -14.17
C ASP A 233 4.43 -23.58 -13.38
N LEU A 234 3.13 -23.32 -13.20
CA LEU A 234 2.65 -22.26 -12.30
C LEU A 234 3.16 -22.45 -10.88
N GLN A 235 3.02 -23.67 -10.32
CA GLN A 235 3.44 -23.96 -8.95
C GLN A 235 4.95 -23.75 -8.75
N ARG A 236 5.78 -24.16 -9.71
CA ARG A 236 7.24 -23.92 -9.71
C ARG A 236 7.58 -22.43 -9.74
N LYS A 237 6.74 -21.59 -10.36
CA LYS A 237 6.87 -20.13 -10.33
C LYS A 237 6.28 -19.48 -9.07
N GLY A 238 5.68 -20.27 -8.17
CA GLY A 238 5.04 -19.80 -6.94
C GLY A 238 3.63 -19.26 -7.16
N PHE A 239 2.91 -19.77 -8.15
CA PHE A 239 1.53 -19.42 -8.45
C PHE A 239 0.63 -20.66 -8.45
N THR A 240 -0.66 -20.45 -8.24
CA THR A 240 -1.69 -21.46 -8.44
C THR A 240 -2.96 -20.81 -8.97
N VAL A 241 -3.79 -21.60 -9.64
CA VAL A 241 -5.10 -21.19 -10.13
C VAL A 241 -6.12 -22.25 -9.73
N SER A 242 -7.18 -21.83 -9.04
CA SER A 242 -8.19 -22.76 -8.53
C SER A 242 -9.04 -23.39 -9.63
N ASP A 243 -9.01 -22.85 -10.85
CA ASP A 243 -9.78 -23.34 -12.00
C ASP A 243 -8.87 -23.71 -13.18
N ASN A 244 -7.95 -24.66 -12.99
CA ASN A 244 -7.10 -25.14 -14.08
C ASN A 244 -7.85 -26.14 -14.98
N LYS A 245 -8.36 -25.64 -16.11
CA LYS A 245 -9.13 -26.42 -17.09
C LYS A 245 -8.45 -26.48 -18.45
N PRO A 246 -8.66 -27.55 -19.25
CA PRO A 246 -8.17 -27.65 -20.63
C PRO A 246 -8.48 -26.44 -21.52
N GLN A 247 -9.63 -25.78 -21.28
CA GLN A 247 -10.07 -24.58 -22.00
C GLN A 247 -9.17 -23.35 -21.73
N HIS A 248 -8.39 -23.36 -20.65
CA HIS A 248 -7.50 -22.27 -20.26
C HIS A 248 -6.07 -22.44 -20.80
N VAL A 249 -5.81 -23.56 -21.49
CA VAL A 249 -4.52 -23.88 -22.11
C VAL A 249 -4.65 -23.72 -23.61
N ILE A 250 -3.97 -22.73 -24.18
CA ILE A 250 -3.97 -22.43 -25.61
C ILE A 250 -2.77 -23.10 -26.27
N VAL A 251 -3.01 -23.96 -27.25
CA VAL A 251 -1.99 -24.60 -28.08
C VAL A 251 -2.05 -24.07 -29.50
N ARG A 252 -0.94 -24.16 -30.24
CA ARG A 252 -0.86 -23.65 -31.62
C ARG A 252 -0.75 -24.80 -32.62
N PRO A 253 -1.77 -25.02 -33.47
CA PRO A 253 -1.67 -25.92 -34.60
C PRO A 253 -0.59 -25.48 -35.59
N THR A 254 -0.03 -26.46 -36.30
CA THR A 254 0.96 -26.29 -37.36
C THR A 254 0.36 -26.73 -38.69
N GLY A 255 0.89 -26.23 -39.81
CA GLY A 255 0.35 -26.53 -41.15
C GLY A 255 0.45 -28.01 -41.56
N ASN A 256 1.25 -28.82 -40.86
CA ASN A 256 1.42 -30.26 -41.09
C ASN A 256 0.58 -31.14 -40.16
N GLY A 257 -0.45 -30.58 -39.50
CA GLY A 257 -1.37 -31.36 -38.66
C GLY A 257 -0.84 -31.70 -37.26
N GLY A 258 0.27 -31.08 -36.82
CA GLY A 258 0.79 -31.21 -35.46
C GLY A 258 0.54 -29.96 -34.60
N LEU A 259 1.14 -29.93 -33.40
CA LEU A 259 1.21 -28.75 -32.54
C LEU A 259 2.65 -28.21 -32.48
N VAL A 260 2.77 -26.88 -32.32
CA VAL A 260 4.06 -26.23 -32.09
C VAL A 260 4.70 -26.81 -30.82
N ARG A 261 5.99 -27.13 -30.91
CA ARG A 261 6.80 -27.62 -29.80
C ARG A 261 7.76 -26.55 -29.30
N ASP A 262 8.09 -26.61 -28.02
CA ASP A 262 9.15 -25.80 -27.41
C ASP A 262 10.54 -26.40 -27.67
N LYS A 263 11.59 -25.76 -27.13
CA LYS A 263 12.98 -26.20 -27.31
C LYS A 263 13.27 -27.57 -26.68
N SER A 264 12.46 -28.02 -25.73
CA SER A 264 12.54 -29.36 -25.12
C SER A 264 11.76 -30.41 -25.92
N GLY A 265 11.09 -30.04 -27.01
CA GLY A 265 10.25 -30.94 -27.80
C GLY A 265 8.86 -31.18 -27.20
N GLU A 266 8.50 -30.51 -26.09
CA GLU A 266 7.18 -30.61 -25.50
C GLU A 266 6.20 -29.66 -26.21
N THR A 267 4.89 -29.90 -26.10
CA THR A 267 3.88 -28.99 -26.70
C THR A 267 3.99 -27.59 -26.10
N LEU A 268 4.18 -26.59 -26.95
CA LEU A 268 4.17 -25.19 -26.54
C LEU A 268 2.74 -24.79 -26.22
N TYR A 269 2.54 -24.16 -25.06
CA TYR A 269 1.25 -23.68 -24.63
C TYR A 269 1.32 -22.24 -24.09
N GLY A 270 0.16 -21.58 -24.06
CA GLY A 270 -0.05 -20.33 -23.34
C GLY A 270 -1.27 -20.44 -22.43
N LEU A 271 -1.25 -19.71 -21.32
CA LEU A 271 -2.35 -19.64 -20.37
C LEU A 271 -3.22 -18.41 -20.59
N VAL A 272 -4.51 -18.60 -20.33
CA VAL A 272 -5.53 -17.55 -20.30
C VAL A 272 -6.41 -17.73 -19.07
N ASP A 273 -7.20 -16.70 -18.78
CA ASP A 273 -8.16 -16.62 -17.67
C ASP A 273 -7.52 -16.64 -16.27
N PHE A 274 -7.18 -15.43 -15.78
CA PHE A 274 -6.40 -15.23 -14.56
C PHE A 274 -7.20 -14.69 -13.37
N GLU A 275 -8.52 -14.69 -13.49
CA GLU A 275 -9.43 -14.15 -12.47
C GLU A 275 -9.34 -14.87 -11.11
N LEU A 276 -8.81 -16.11 -11.08
CA LEU A 276 -8.55 -16.90 -9.86
C LEU A 276 -7.06 -17.23 -9.68
N LEU A 277 -6.16 -16.53 -10.38
CA LEU A 277 -4.73 -16.64 -10.17
C LEU A 277 -4.39 -16.12 -8.77
N ARG A 278 -3.53 -16.83 -8.05
CA ARG A 278 -3.00 -16.39 -6.75
C ARG A 278 -1.54 -16.81 -6.60
N ARG A 279 -0.82 -16.11 -5.73
CA ARG A 279 0.50 -16.56 -5.25
C ARG A 279 0.32 -17.79 -4.36
N THR A 280 1.33 -18.66 -4.32
CA THR A 280 1.42 -19.68 -3.27
C THR A 280 1.74 -19.01 -1.92
N PRO A 281 1.37 -19.63 -0.78
CA PRO A 281 1.72 -19.11 0.54
C PRO A 281 3.22 -18.83 0.70
N ASP A 282 4.07 -19.73 0.21
CA ASP A 282 5.54 -19.59 0.26
C ASP A 282 6.02 -18.36 -0.52
N ARG A 283 5.46 -18.11 -1.71
CA ARG A 283 5.81 -16.94 -2.53
C ARG A 283 5.36 -15.66 -1.84
N ASP A 284 4.15 -15.62 -1.30
CA ASP A 284 3.67 -14.47 -0.53
C ASP A 284 4.55 -14.18 0.69
N GLN A 285 4.96 -15.21 1.43
CA GLN A 285 5.87 -15.07 2.56
C GLN A 285 7.23 -14.54 2.12
N LYS A 286 7.79 -15.08 1.02
CA LYS A 286 9.07 -14.65 0.46
C LYS A 286 9.05 -13.18 0.05
N ILE A 287 8.05 -12.75 -0.72
CA ILE A 287 7.92 -11.35 -1.16
C ILE A 287 7.79 -10.40 0.03
N ARG A 288 6.99 -10.76 1.04
CA ARG A 288 6.85 -9.94 2.26
C ARG A 288 8.17 -9.87 3.05
N ALA A 289 8.91 -10.99 3.13
CA ALA A 289 10.20 -11.02 3.81
C ALA A 289 11.25 -10.16 3.09
N GLU A 290 11.31 -10.23 1.75
CA GLU A 290 12.21 -9.41 0.93
C GLU A 290 11.90 -7.91 1.10
N LYS A 291 10.62 -7.52 1.00
CA LYS A 291 10.21 -6.13 1.25
C LYS A 291 10.52 -5.64 2.65
N ARG A 292 10.31 -6.48 3.66
CA ARG A 292 10.64 -6.16 5.05
C ARG A 292 12.15 -5.98 5.21
N HIS A 293 12.96 -6.85 4.62
CA HIS A 293 14.41 -6.74 4.69
C HIS A 293 14.91 -5.46 4.03
N GLU A 294 14.41 -5.13 2.83
CA GLU A 294 14.72 -3.87 2.16
C GLU A 294 14.36 -2.66 3.04
N TYR A 295 13.16 -2.67 3.63
CA TYR A 295 12.76 -1.65 4.60
C TYR A 295 13.74 -1.52 5.76
N LEU A 296 14.15 -2.63 6.38
CA LEU A 296 15.05 -2.61 7.55
C LEU A 296 16.41 -1.99 7.20
N VAL A 297 16.98 -2.35 6.05
CA VAL A 297 18.24 -1.80 5.54
C VAL A 297 18.09 -0.30 5.28
N ARG A 298 17.07 0.12 4.53
CA ARG A 298 16.83 1.53 4.24
C ARG A 298 16.56 2.34 5.51
N GLN A 299 15.81 1.79 6.45
CA GLN A 299 15.47 2.45 7.71
C GLN A 299 16.71 2.69 8.59
N ALA A 300 17.67 1.76 8.61
CA ALA A 300 18.95 1.95 9.30
C ALA A 300 19.75 3.11 8.69
N HIS A 301 19.83 3.16 7.36
CA HIS A 301 20.60 4.18 6.61
C HIS A 301 19.77 5.39 6.15
N ARG A 302 18.60 5.64 6.77
CA ARG A 302 17.62 6.60 6.26
C ARG A 302 18.12 8.03 6.13
N PHE A 303 19.17 8.43 6.85
CA PHE A 303 19.76 9.77 6.78
C PHE A 303 20.96 9.87 5.82
N GLU A 304 21.34 8.76 5.19
CA GLU A 304 22.51 8.64 4.30
C GLU A 304 22.12 8.50 2.83
N SER A 305 20.82 8.46 2.51
CA SER A 305 20.34 8.25 1.15
C SER A 305 20.66 9.44 0.22
N HIS A 306 21.04 9.09 -1.01
CA HIS A 306 21.29 10.02 -2.12
C HIS A 306 20.35 9.75 -3.30
N GLU A 307 19.25 9.04 -3.05
CA GLU A 307 18.24 8.73 -4.06
C GLU A 307 17.61 10.01 -4.61
N LYS A 308 17.26 9.98 -5.90
CA LYS A 308 16.55 11.10 -6.51
C LYS A 308 15.11 11.11 -6.02
N PHE A 309 14.65 12.25 -5.54
CA PHE A 309 13.26 12.42 -5.13
C PHE A 309 12.33 12.30 -6.35
N PRO A 310 11.28 11.47 -6.25
CA PRO A 310 10.14 11.51 -7.16
C PRO A 310 9.51 12.91 -7.21
N GLN A 311 8.84 13.25 -8.32
CA GLN A 311 8.25 14.59 -8.52
C GLN A 311 7.17 14.97 -7.49
N ASP A 312 6.53 13.96 -6.90
CA ASP A 312 5.45 14.06 -5.92
C ASP A 312 5.94 14.08 -4.46
N LEU A 313 7.26 13.93 -4.24
CA LEU A 313 7.88 13.98 -2.92
C LEU A 313 8.87 15.14 -2.82
N ALA A 314 8.99 15.70 -1.63
CA ALA A 314 9.93 16.78 -1.35
C ALA A 314 10.72 16.52 -0.06
N PRO A 315 12.02 16.84 0.00
CA PRO A 315 12.74 16.90 1.26
C PRO A 315 12.29 18.14 2.04
N VAL A 316 12.08 18.01 3.35
CA VAL A 316 11.76 19.14 4.23
C VAL A 316 12.46 18.97 5.57
N ASN A 317 12.94 20.08 6.15
CA ASN A 317 13.47 20.09 7.51
C ASN A 317 12.50 20.82 8.43
N ILE A 318 11.99 20.13 9.46
CA ILE A 318 11.04 20.68 10.43
C ILE A 318 11.65 20.48 11.81
N MET A 319 11.85 21.56 12.56
CA MET A 319 12.46 21.55 13.89
C MET A 319 13.82 20.83 13.97
N GLY A 320 14.63 20.94 12.92
CA GLY A 320 15.94 20.29 12.85
C GLY A 320 15.90 18.81 12.50
N VAL A 321 14.73 18.25 12.14
CA VAL A 321 14.59 16.87 11.68
C VAL A 321 14.31 16.86 10.18
N ASP A 322 15.07 16.06 9.45
CA ASP A 322 14.84 15.82 8.03
C ASP A 322 13.68 14.85 7.81
N TYR A 323 12.81 15.20 6.88
CA TYR A 323 11.69 14.39 6.44
C TYR A 323 11.62 14.29 4.92
N VAL A 324 11.11 13.15 4.45
CA VAL A 324 10.50 13.00 3.13
C VAL A 324 9.03 13.35 3.28
N TYR A 325 8.58 14.38 2.59
CA TYR A 325 7.20 14.85 2.60
C TYR A 325 6.48 14.51 1.30
N GLY A 326 5.21 14.16 1.40
CA GLY A 326 4.33 13.96 0.25
C GLY A 326 2.86 13.92 0.65
N GLN A 327 2.00 14.23 -0.33
CA GLN A 327 0.55 14.10 -0.18
C GLN A 327 0.15 12.62 -0.30
N VAL A 328 -0.73 12.18 0.58
CA VAL A 328 -1.25 10.81 0.58
C VAL A 328 -2.48 10.75 -0.33
N GLU A 329 -2.22 10.32 -1.54
CA GLU A 329 -3.14 10.31 -2.66
C GLU A 329 -4.50 9.63 -2.40
N SER A 330 -4.47 8.51 -1.67
CA SER A 330 -5.58 7.62 -1.33
C SER A 330 -6.57 8.21 -0.32
N THR A 331 -6.09 9.05 0.59
CA THR A 331 -6.86 9.58 1.72
C THR A 331 -7.04 11.09 1.66
N GLY A 332 -6.30 11.77 0.79
CA GLY A 332 -6.19 13.24 0.75
C GLY A 332 -5.47 13.82 1.98
N GLY A 333 -4.72 12.99 2.71
CA GLY A 333 -3.91 13.41 3.86
C GLY A 333 -2.49 13.78 3.46
N ALA A 334 -1.61 13.97 4.44
CA ALA A 334 -0.19 14.25 4.21
C ALA A 334 0.70 13.36 5.09
N LEU A 335 1.88 13.01 4.59
CA LEU A 335 2.82 12.10 5.26
C LEU A 335 4.22 12.75 5.31
N TRP A 336 4.86 12.66 6.46
CA TRP A 336 6.26 13.03 6.69
C TRP A 336 7.00 11.82 7.22
N VAL A 337 7.89 11.24 6.43
CA VAL A 337 8.72 10.11 6.83
C VAL A 337 10.07 10.62 7.31
N VAL A 338 10.47 10.23 8.52
CA VAL A 338 11.71 10.68 9.15
C VAL A 338 12.91 10.14 8.39
N GLY A 339 13.76 11.02 7.89
CA GLY A 339 14.94 10.66 7.09
C GLY A 339 15.02 11.43 5.77
N LYS A 340 15.99 11.02 4.96
CA LYS A 340 16.29 11.54 3.62
C LYS A 340 16.02 10.54 2.50
N ASP A 341 15.67 9.28 2.83
CA ASP A 341 15.41 8.25 1.81
C ASP A 341 13.95 8.31 1.29
N PRO A 342 13.69 8.82 0.08
CA PRO A 342 12.35 8.89 -0.49
C PRO A 342 11.70 7.52 -0.67
N MET A 343 12.49 6.44 -0.78
CA MET A 343 11.97 5.08 -0.94
C MET A 343 11.27 4.56 0.31
N LEU A 344 11.51 5.17 1.48
CA LEU A 344 10.80 4.81 2.71
C LEU A 344 9.34 5.27 2.71
N PHE A 345 8.96 6.21 1.84
CA PHE A 345 7.62 6.80 1.81
C PHE A 345 6.52 5.75 1.66
N GLU A 346 6.70 4.78 0.74
CA GLU A 346 5.67 3.78 0.43
C GLU A 346 5.34 2.84 1.60
N TYR A 347 6.28 2.62 2.53
CA TYR A 347 6.08 1.71 3.66
C TYR A 347 5.19 2.32 4.75
N PHE A 348 5.07 3.64 4.78
CA PHE A 348 4.33 4.38 5.81
C PHE A 348 3.00 4.96 5.33
N LEU A 349 2.64 4.73 4.07
CA LEU A 349 1.30 5.01 3.55
C LEU A 349 0.23 4.34 4.45
N PRO A 350 -0.84 5.06 4.84
CA PRO A 350 -1.83 4.57 5.82
C PRO A 350 -2.55 3.30 5.35
N GLU A 351 -2.59 3.06 4.06
CA GLU A 351 -3.08 1.83 3.40
C GLU A 351 -2.34 0.55 3.84
N LYS A 352 -1.08 0.70 4.25
CA LYS A 352 -0.23 -0.40 4.70
C LYS A 352 -0.54 -0.84 6.13
N TRP A 353 -1.11 0.02 6.97
CA TRP A 353 -1.15 -0.21 8.42
C TRP A 353 -2.40 0.28 9.18
N ARG A 354 -3.23 1.15 8.60
CA ARG A 354 -4.38 1.75 9.31
C ARG A 354 -5.53 0.76 9.49
N ARG A 355 -5.69 -0.14 8.52
CA ARG A 355 -6.76 -1.17 8.46
C ARG A 355 -6.28 -2.58 8.79
N THR A 356 -4.99 -2.77 9.07
CA THR A 356 -4.46 -4.06 9.52
C THR A 356 -4.92 -4.35 10.95
N PRO A 357 -5.00 -5.63 11.36
CA PRO A 357 -5.28 -6.00 12.74
C PRO A 357 -4.33 -5.26 13.70
N ARG A 358 -4.89 -4.72 14.77
CA ARG A 358 -4.14 -3.89 15.71
C ARG A 358 -4.55 -4.16 17.16
N THR A 359 -3.58 -4.07 18.06
CA THR A 359 -3.80 -4.24 19.49
C THR A 359 -3.54 -2.91 20.18
N LYS A 360 -4.49 -2.45 21.00
CA LYS A 360 -4.27 -1.27 21.84
C LYS A 360 -3.34 -1.64 23.00
N ILE A 361 -2.28 -0.87 23.21
CA ILE A 361 -1.26 -1.16 24.24
C ILE A 361 -1.45 -0.28 25.49
N SER A 362 -2.05 0.89 25.34
CA SER A 362 -2.30 1.81 26.45
C SER A 362 -3.54 1.40 27.26
N SER A 363 -3.36 1.31 28.58
CA SER A 363 -4.46 1.26 29.56
C SER A 363 -5.02 2.65 29.90
N SER A 364 -4.40 3.73 29.43
CA SER A 364 -4.81 5.12 29.64
C SER A 364 -5.69 5.67 28.49
N GLN A 365 -6.18 6.90 28.65
CA GLN A 365 -6.94 7.66 27.64
C GLN A 365 -6.18 7.85 26.30
N GLN A 366 -4.85 7.69 26.30
CA GLN A 366 -4.02 7.81 25.10
C GLN A 366 -4.32 6.68 24.11
N GLN A 367 -4.43 6.99 22.82
CA GLN A 367 -4.75 5.99 21.78
C GLN A 367 -3.48 5.49 21.09
N THR A 368 -2.84 4.47 21.68
CA THR A 368 -1.60 3.85 21.17
C THR A 368 -1.83 2.40 20.76
N TYR A 369 -1.41 2.04 19.56
CA TYR A 369 -1.65 0.74 18.94
C TYR A 369 -0.37 0.13 18.40
N THR A 370 -0.26 -1.20 18.49
CA THR A 370 0.69 -2.00 17.72
C THR A 370 0.00 -2.63 16.54
N THR A 371 0.67 -2.72 15.40
CA THR A 371 0.19 -3.44 14.22
C THR A 371 1.34 -4.00 13.39
N VAL A 372 1.03 -5.00 12.56
CA VAL A 372 1.93 -5.50 11.52
C VAL A 372 1.36 -5.03 10.18
N THR A 373 2.20 -4.37 9.37
CA THR A 373 1.78 -3.83 8.07
C THR A 373 1.57 -4.94 7.03
N LYS A 374 0.98 -4.58 5.88
CA LYS A 374 0.87 -5.46 4.70
C LYS A 374 2.22 -6.01 4.23
N ASP A 375 3.31 -5.27 4.45
CA ASP A 375 4.69 -5.65 4.12
C ASP A 375 5.43 -6.30 5.32
N ASN A 376 4.68 -6.84 6.29
CA ASN A 376 5.19 -7.54 7.49
C ASN A 376 6.09 -6.68 8.39
N ILE A 377 5.92 -5.35 8.39
CA ILE A 377 6.69 -4.44 9.26
C ILE A 377 5.92 -4.24 10.56
N HIS A 378 6.61 -4.38 11.69
CA HIS A 378 6.00 -4.19 13.00
C HIS A 378 6.14 -2.73 13.44
N LEU A 379 5.02 -2.05 13.64
CA LEU A 379 4.96 -0.64 13.98
C LEU A 379 4.14 -0.39 15.25
N VAL A 380 4.46 0.71 15.92
CA VAL A 380 3.62 1.32 16.94
C VAL A 380 3.14 2.66 16.40
N TRP A 381 1.85 2.94 16.45
CA TRP A 381 1.33 4.25 16.07
C TRP A 381 0.41 4.80 17.16
N ARG A 382 0.34 6.12 17.23
CA ARG A 382 -0.40 6.85 18.25
C ARG A 382 -1.12 8.04 17.63
N VAL A 383 -2.34 8.31 18.10
CA VAL A 383 -3.05 9.57 17.79
C VAL A 383 -2.46 10.69 18.63
N SER A 384 -1.97 11.75 17.98
CA SER A 384 -1.45 12.94 18.64
C SER A 384 -2.57 13.67 19.37
N ARG A 385 -2.23 14.27 20.51
CA ARG A 385 -3.13 15.09 21.32
C ARG A 385 -2.90 16.59 21.13
N VAL A 386 -2.13 16.96 20.10
CA VAL A 386 -1.91 18.36 19.74
C VAL A 386 -3.26 19.08 19.60
N GLY A 387 -3.37 20.23 20.26
CA GLY A 387 -4.59 21.02 20.27
C GLY A 387 -5.68 20.56 21.22
N GLN A 388 -5.46 19.51 22.01
CA GLN A 388 -6.36 19.13 23.11
C GLN A 388 -5.88 19.78 24.41
N VAL A 389 -6.81 20.25 25.24
CA VAL A 389 -6.49 20.67 26.60
C VAL A 389 -6.12 19.44 27.44
N PRO A 390 -4.97 19.43 28.15
CA PRO A 390 -4.65 18.34 29.07
C PRO A 390 -5.70 18.15 30.17
N ASP A 391 -6.03 16.89 30.48
CA ASP A 391 -6.88 16.52 31.61
C ASP A 391 -6.05 16.61 32.90
N ALA A 392 -6.05 17.79 33.51
CA ALA A 392 -5.19 18.18 34.63
C ALA A 392 -5.88 19.24 35.52
N ASP A 393 -5.66 19.17 36.84
CA ASP A 393 -6.25 20.07 37.83
C ASP A 393 -5.45 21.39 37.92
N PRO A 394 -6.07 22.56 37.63
CA PRO A 394 -5.39 23.85 37.68
C PRO A 394 -4.95 24.25 39.10
N TYR A 395 -5.53 23.67 40.15
CA TYR A 395 -5.18 24.00 41.54
C TYR A 395 -4.03 23.15 42.09
N VAL A 396 -3.58 22.13 41.35
CA VAL A 396 -2.39 21.35 41.68
C VAL A 396 -1.19 21.92 40.92
N ARG A 397 -0.22 22.51 41.62
CA ARG A 397 0.92 23.23 41.00
C ARG A 397 1.70 22.44 39.95
N SER A 398 1.84 21.11 40.11
CA SER A 398 2.48 20.27 39.08
C SER A 398 1.65 20.11 37.82
N GLU A 399 0.33 20.17 37.95
CA GLU A 399 -0.66 19.99 36.88
C GLU A 399 -0.99 21.33 36.20
N GLU A 400 -0.96 22.45 36.93
CA GLU A 400 -0.97 23.80 36.35
C GLU A 400 0.13 23.98 35.29
N ARG A 401 1.35 23.47 35.57
CA ARG A 401 2.46 23.49 34.59
C ARG A 401 2.17 22.67 33.33
N ILE A 402 1.37 21.61 33.44
CA ILE A 402 0.93 20.78 32.31
C ILE A 402 -0.06 21.57 31.46
N LEU A 403 -1.05 22.23 32.08
CA LEU A 403 -2.02 23.08 31.41
C LEU A 403 -1.35 24.26 30.69
N LEU A 404 -0.39 24.92 31.34
CA LEU A 404 0.37 26.02 30.74
C LEU A 404 1.28 25.58 29.58
N HIS A 405 1.72 24.32 29.57
CA HIS A 405 2.59 23.80 28.52
C HIS A 405 1.82 23.25 27.32
N GLY A 406 0.66 22.63 27.55
CA GLY A 406 -0.11 21.93 26.53
C GLY A 406 0.54 20.62 26.08
N TYR A 407 -0.12 19.86 25.19
CA TYR A 407 0.52 18.70 24.55
C TYR A 407 1.46 19.15 23.44
N ASN A 408 2.62 18.48 23.33
CA ASN A 408 3.53 18.66 22.22
C ASN A 408 2.87 18.26 20.88
N SER A 409 3.22 18.99 19.82
CA SER A 409 2.92 18.62 18.45
C SER A 409 3.64 17.32 18.04
N PRO A 410 3.13 16.58 17.05
CA PRO A 410 3.82 15.38 16.55
C PRO A 410 5.25 15.68 16.06
N PHE A 411 5.51 16.88 15.55
CA PHE A 411 6.83 17.31 15.10
C PHE A 411 7.76 17.57 16.30
N GLU A 412 7.29 18.22 17.35
CA GLU A 412 8.05 18.41 18.59
C GLU A 412 8.41 17.08 19.24
N GLU A 413 7.46 16.13 19.28
CA GLU A 413 7.71 14.79 19.84
C GLU A 413 8.86 14.07 19.13
N ILE A 414 8.89 14.11 17.79
CA ILE A 414 9.97 13.51 17.00
C ILE A 414 11.28 14.27 17.19
N ALA A 415 11.25 15.61 17.16
CA ALA A 415 12.44 16.43 17.39
C ALA A 415 13.06 16.17 18.77
N LEU A 416 12.24 16.07 19.82
CA LEU A 416 12.68 15.73 21.17
C LEU A 416 13.24 14.30 21.25
N ALA A 417 12.61 13.33 20.58
CA ALA A 417 13.11 11.96 20.54
C ALA A 417 14.49 11.86 19.87
N MET A 418 14.69 12.61 18.78
CA MET A 418 15.96 12.70 18.06
C MET A 418 17.03 13.42 18.91
N GLU A 419 16.69 14.54 19.54
CA GLU A 419 17.58 15.30 20.42
C GLU A 419 18.05 14.45 21.62
N LEU A 420 17.11 13.75 22.28
CA LEU A 420 17.43 12.85 23.39
C LEU A 420 18.39 11.72 22.94
N SER A 421 18.09 11.10 21.79
CA SER A 421 18.94 10.03 21.24
C SER A 421 20.36 10.55 20.93
N ALA A 422 20.48 11.72 20.31
CA ALA A 422 21.77 12.34 20.01
C ALA A 422 22.58 12.67 21.27
N ARG A 423 21.91 12.94 22.40
CA ARG A 423 22.53 13.18 23.71
C ARG A 423 22.67 11.91 24.57
N GLY A 424 22.53 10.72 23.98
CA GLY A 424 22.75 9.44 24.67
C GLY A 424 21.64 9.00 25.62
N VAL A 425 20.46 9.61 25.54
CA VAL A 425 19.25 9.12 26.22
C VAL A 425 18.49 8.22 25.26
N GLY A 426 18.38 6.93 25.58
CA GLY A 426 17.71 5.97 24.71
C GLY A 426 16.23 6.33 24.51
N THR A 427 15.78 6.31 23.26
CA THR A 427 14.38 6.57 22.87
C THR A 427 13.84 5.46 21.97
N THR A 428 12.52 5.34 21.85
CA THR A 428 11.91 4.62 20.73
C THR A 428 12.13 5.36 19.42
N TYR A 429 12.21 4.63 18.32
CA TYR A 429 12.64 5.21 17.05
C TYR A 429 11.47 5.84 16.29
N PRO A 430 11.50 7.15 16.01
CA PRO A 430 10.48 7.80 15.21
C PRO A 430 10.60 7.34 13.75
N ARG A 431 9.45 7.16 13.09
CA ARG A 431 9.37 6.68 11.70
C ARG A 431 8.68 7.67 10.79
N ALA A 432 7.49 8.14 11.17
CA ALA A 432 6.72 9.05 10.34
C ALA A 432 5.64 9.80 11.13
N ILE A 433 5.10 10.84 10.53
CA ILE A 433 3.89 11.56 10.95
C ILE A 433 2.90 11.46 9.80
N TYR A 434 1.65 11.11 10.09
CA TYR A 434 0.56 11.12 9.11
C TYR A 434 -0.56 12.05 9.56
N MET A 435 -0.91 13.02 8.72
CA MET A 435 -2.08 13.88 8.87
C MET A 435 -3.24 13.29 8.07
N THR A 436 -4.39 13.11 8.70
CA THR A 436 -5.59 12.59 8.05
C THR A 436 -6.18 13.57 7.03
N GLY A 437 -6.66 13.10 5.87
CA GLY A 437 -7.29 14.00 4.88
C GLY A 437 -8.72 14.43 5.19
N ARG A 438 -9.45 13.67 6.04
CA ARG A 438 -10.81 14.04 6.45
C ARG A 438 -10.75 15.13 7.49
N ARG A 439 -11.57 16.17 7.30
CA ARG A 439 -11.75 17.20 8.31
C ARG A 439 -12.43 16.65 9.55
N THR A 440 -11.86 16.88 10.72
CA THR A 440 -12.48 16.61 12.01
C THR A 440 -13.09 17.87 12.59
N THR A 441 -14.25 17.72 13.23
CA THR A 441 -14.91 18.77 14.00
C THR A 441 -14.59 18.56 15.47
N VAL A 442 -13.72 19.41 16.02
CA VAL A 442 -13.46 19.48 17.47
C VAL A 442 -14.34 20.59 18.06
N SER A 443 -14.99 20.33 19.20
CA SER A 443 -15.75 21.35 19.94
C SER A 443 -14.82 22.50 20.33
N SER A 444 -15.22 23.74 20.05
CA SER A 444 -14.41 24.95 20.33
C SER A 444 -14.06 25.14 21.81
N SER A 445 -14.79 24.51 22.72
CA SER A 445 -14.59 24.59 24.17
C SER A 445 -13.45 23.70 24.72
N LEU A 446 -12.80 22.89 23.88
CA LEU A 446 -11.76 21.91 24.29
C LEU A 446 -10.47 22.04 23.47
N VAL A 447 -10.26 23.19 22.82
CA VAL A 447 -9.14 23.42 21.91
C VAL A 447 -8.05 24.24 22.59
N ASP A 448 -6.84 23.70 22.61
CA ASP A 448 -5.61 24.43 22.92
C ASP A 448 -5.02 24.99 21.62
N HIS A 449 -4.93 26.31 21.50
CA HIS A 449 -4.43 26.96 20.28
C HIS A 449 -2.91 27.15 20.25
N SER A 450 -2.23 26.95 21.38
CA SER A 450 -0.84 27.35 21.59
C SER A 450 0.12 26.78 20.54
N ARG A 451 -0.03 25.51 20.15
CA ARG A 451 0.83 24.87 19.15
C ARG A 451 0.53 25.27 17.72
N TYR A 452 -0.72 25.59 17.39
CA TYR A 452 -1.05 26.13 16.07
C TYR A 452 -0.49 27.53 15.89
N GLU A 453 -0.48 28.34 16.96
CA GLU A 453 0.07 29.70 16.95
C GLU A 453 1.61 29.68 16.94
N SER A 454 2.24 28.96 17.87
CA SER A 454 3.70 28.92 17.98
C SER A 454 4.42 28.28 16.78
N HIS A 455 3.70 27.53 15.95
CA HIS A 455 4.23 26.87 14.76
C HIS A 455 3.61 27.39 13.46
N ALA A 456 2.92 28.53 13.50
CA ALA A 456 2.23 29.09 12.34
C ALA A 456 3.18 29.37 11.17
N ASP A 457 4.43 29.76 11.46
CA ASP A 457 5.45 30.08 10.46
C ASP A 457 6.16 28.84 9.88
N GLN A 458 5.81 27.63 10.35
CA GLN A 458 6.35 26.39 9.79
C GLN A 458 5.39 25.87 8.72
N GLU A 459 5.88 25.87 7.49
CA GLU A 459 5.10 25.49 6.31
C GLU A 459 5.61 24.20 5.69
N THR A 460 4.70 23.49 5.06
CA THR A 460 4.99 22.41 4.13
C THR A 460 5.57 22.97 2.83
N PRO A 461 6.25 22.13 2.01
CA PRO A 461 6.74 22.54 0.69
C PRO A 461 5.68 23.10 -0.28
N ASP A 462 4.40 22.82 -0.06
CA ASP A 462 3.27 23.39 -0.82
C ASP A 462 2.68 24.67 -0.16
N GLY A 463 3.35 25.23 0.85
CA GLY A 463 3.00 26.52 1.47
C GLY A 463 1.80 26.45 2.43
N GLN A 464 1.49 25.26 2.97
CA GLN A 464 0.44 25.10 4.00
C GLN A 464 1.07 25.01 5.40
N PRO A 465 0.40 25.48 6.47
CA PRO A 465 0.91 25.26 7.83
C PRO A 465 1.06 23.77 8.14
N ILE A 466 2.15 23.39 8.81
CA ILE A 466 2.39 21.98 9.19
C ILE A 466 1.34 21.46 10.19
N LEU A 467 0.71 22.36 10.95
CA LEU A 467 -0.36 22.07 11.91
C LEU A 467 -1.69 22.71 11.50
N SER A 468 -2.75 21.90 11.46
CA SER A 468 -4.11 22.33 11.15
C SER A 468 -5.10 21.78 12.18
N ARG A 469 -5.93 22.68 12.71
CA ARG A 469 -7.00 22.35 13.67
C ARG A 469 -8.09 21.44 13.10
N HIS A 470 -8.13 21.30 11.77
CA HIS A 470 -9.16 20.56 11.07
C HIS A 470 -8.74 19.11 10.80
N HIS A 471 -7.54 18.69 11.17
CA HIS A 471 -7.04 17.37 10.85
C HIS A 471 -6.46 16.69 12.08
N GLU A 472 -6.64 15.37 12.17
CA GLU A 472 -5.95 14.56 13.17
C GLU A 472 -4.56 14.16 12.68
N TYR A 473 -3.63 14.06 13.62
CA TYR A 473 -2.26 13.63 13.39
C TYR A 473 -1.98 12.30 14.09
N MET A 474 -1.21 11.45 13.42
CA MET A 474 -0.79 10.15 13.92
C MET A 474 0.74 10.08 13.86
N THR A 475 1.40 9.75 14.96
CA THR A 475 2.84 9.50 14.99
C THR A 475 3.09 8.00 14.84
N ILE A 476 4.03 7.62 13.98
CA ILE A 476 4.45 6.25 13.72
C ILE A 476 5.86 6.05 14.28
N TRP A 477 6.05 4.98 15.04
CA TRP A 477 7.26 4.60 15.74
C TRP A 477 7.64 3.15 15.40
N GLY A 478 8.93 2.85 15.41
CA GLY A 478 9.42 1.50 15.25
C GLY A 478 9.02 0.64 16.45
N PHE A 479 8.56 -0.59 16.20
CA PHE A 479 8.36 -1.54 17.27
C PHE A 479 9.71 -1.96 17.87
N TRP A 480 9.81 -1.95 19.20
CA TRP A 480 11.08 -2.23 19.87
C TRP A 480 11.39 -3.73 19.89
N THR A 481 12.25 -4.16 18.97
CA THR A 481 12.83 -5.52 18.91
C THR A 481 14.35 -5.54 18.98
N GLY A 482 14.98 -4.36 18.98
CA GLY A 482 16.42 -4.18 18.90
C GLY A 482 16.78 -2.85 18.21
N PRO A 483 18.07 -2.48 18.17
CA PRO A 483 18.55 -1.39 17.33
C PRO A 483 18.32 -1.65 15.84
N ASP A 484 18.10 -0.59 15.06
CA ASP A 484 17.83 -0.70 13.61
C ASP A 484 18.95 -1.43 12.86
N ASP A 485 20.22 -1.12 13.15
CA ASP A 485 21.37 -1.76 12.50
C ASP A 485 21.44 -3.28 12.76
N ALA A 486 21.07 -3.69 13.98
CA ALA A 486 21.01 -5.11 14.33
C ALA A 486 19.92 -5.81 13.52
N MET A 487 18.76 -5.15 13.35
CA MET A 487 17.65 -5.68 12.57
C MET A 487 17.95 -5.72 11.07
N ALA A 488 18.66 -4.72 10.55
CA ALA A 488 19.10 -4.67 9.16
C ALA A 488 20.10 -5.80 8.85
N ALA A 489 21.04 -6.07 9.77
CA ALA A 489 22.04 -7.12 9.59
C ALA A 489 21.45 -8.53 9.71
N ARG A 490 20.54 -8.75 10.67
CA ARG A 490 19.86 -10.01 10.91
C ARG A 490 18.43 -9.66 11.31
N ASP A 491 17.44 -10.00 10.49
CA ASP A 491 16.01 -9.78 10.81
C ASP A 491 15.55 -10.74 11.93
N GLU A 492 16.16 -10.59 13.10
CA GLU A 492 15.98 -11.39 14.29
C GLU A 492 15.52 -10.49 15.44
N VAL A 493 14.47 -10.93 16.13
CA VAL A 493 14.05 -10.28 17.38
C VAL A 493 15.13 -10.51 18.44
N VAL A 494 15.72 -9.41 18.91
CA VAL A 494 16.75 -9.41 19.96
C VAL A 494 16.08 -9.23 21.33
N TYR A 495 15.12 -8.32 21.40
CA TYR A 495 14.44 -7.95 22.64
C TYR A 495 12.91 -7.97 22.48
N LYS A 496 12.23 -8.15 23.61
CA LYS A 496 10.81 -7.84 23.77
C LYS A 496 10.66 -6.62 24.67
N GLY A 497 9.85 -5.64 24.27
CA GLY A 497 9.55 -4.47 25.10
C GLY A 497 8.54 -4.76 26.21
N ILE A 498 8.75 -4.18 27.38
CA ILE A 498 7.76 -4.08 28.48
C ILE A 498 7.86 -2.70 29.12
N ASP A 499 6.75 -2.03 29.40
CA ASP A 499 6.82 -0.74 30.11
C ASP A 499 7.18 -0.93 31.59
N ALA A 500 7.79 0.07 32.22
CA ALA A 500 8.29 -0.09 33.59
C ALA A 500 7.18 -0.33 34.63
N LEU A 501 5.96 0.17 34.40
CA LEU A 501 4.84 -0.07 35.31
C LEU A 501 4.33 -1.52 35.15
N ALA A 502 4.23 -2.03 33.92
CA ALA A 502 3.93 -3.42 33.66
C ALA A 502 5.02 -4.35 34.21
N ALA A 503 6.31 -4.02 34.05
CA ALA A 503 7.41 -4.81 34.62
C ALA A 503 7.35 -4.89 36.16
N TYR A 504 6.94 -3.82 36.82
CA TYR A 504 6.67 -3.83 38.26
C TYR A 504 5.47 -4.73 38.61
N ARG A 505 4.35 -4.62 37.87
CA ARG A 505 3.15 -5.45 38.07
C ARG A 505 3.43 -6.94 37.84
N ASP A 506 4.27 -7.26 36.86
CA ASP A 506 4.73 -8.60 36.52
C ASP A 506 5.83 -9.11 37.48
N LYS A 507 6.16 -8.36 38.54
CA LYS A 507 7.20 -8.69 39.53
C LYS A 507 8.60 -8.86 38.94
N ARG A 508 8.86 -8.30 37.76
CA ARG A 508 10.18 -8.22 37.11
C ARG A 508 11.02 -7.07 37.66
N LEU A 509 10.35 -6.06 38.23
CA LEU A 509 10.96 -5.02 39.05
C LEU A 509 10.38 -5.05 40.45
N THR A 510 11.24 -4.87 41.45
CA THR A 510 10.81 -4.53 42.80
C THR A 510 10.39 -3.05 42.87
N LYS A 511 9.65 -2.69 43.92
CA LYS A 511 9.25 -1.29 44.19
C LYS A 511 10.47 -0.35 44.27
N SER A 512 11.55 -0.79 44.92
CA SER A 512 12.78 -0.01 45.07
C SER A 512 13.47 0.22 43.73
N GLU A 513 13.59 -0.82 42.89
CA GLU A 513 14.18 -0.71 41.55
C GLU A 513 13.36 0.20 40.64
N TYR A 514 12.03 0.09 40.69
CA TYR A 514 11.14 0.98 39.95
C TYR A 514 11.39 2.47 40.31
N PHE A 515 11.39 2.82 41.61
CA PHE A 515 11.65 4.21 42.01
C PHE A 515 13.06 4.67 41.66
N ARG A 516 14.06 3.79 41.76
CA ARG A 516 15.44 4.09 41.35
C ARG A 516 15.53 4.38 39.86
N LEU A 517 14.87 3.57 39.02
CA LEU A 517 14.76 3.76 37.58
C LEU A 517 14.13 5.11 37.24
N MET A 518 12.97 5.41 37.85
CA MET A 518 12.26 6.68 37.62
C MET A 518 13.12 7.90 38.00
N ARG A 519 13.81 7.84 39.16
CA ARG A 519 14.69 8.92 39.62
C ARG A 519 15.92 9.07 38.71
N ALA A 520 16.52 7.96 38.28
CA ALA A 520 17.66 7.96 37.37
C ALA A 520 17.27 8.58 36.03
N MET A 521 16.12 8.20 35.47
CA MET A 521 15.65 8.78 34.21
C MET A 521 15.34 10.27 34.35
N LYS A 522 14.68 10.70 35.43
CA LYS A 522 14.44 12.14 35.69
C LYS A 522 15.73 12.95 35.73
N LYS A 523 16.79 12.40 36.35
CA LYS A 523 18.12 13.02 36.36
C LYS A 523 18.76 13.06 34.98
N ARG A 524 18.68 11.97 34.20
CA ARG A 524 19.21 11.88 32.83
C ARG A 524 18.57 12.91 31.91
N LEU A 525 17.24 13.02 31.94
CA LEU A 525 16.50 14.04 31.18
C LEU A 525 16.95 15.46 31.59
N ALA A 526 17.00 15.74 32.89
CA ALA A 526 17.39 17.06 33.39
C ALA A 526 18.84 17.43 33.01
N ALA A 527 19.76 16.46 33.01
CA ALA A 527 21.16 16.66 32.63
C ALA A 527 21.32 17.06 31.16
N VAL A 528 20.36 16.70 30.30
CA VAL A 528 20.32 17.11 28.89
C VAL A 528 19.36 18.29 28.66
N GLY A 529 18.95 19.00 29.70
CA GLY A 529 18.10 20.18 29.60
C GLY A 529 16.63 19.88 29.28
N ILE A 530 16.16 18.65 29.50
CA ILE A 530 14.77 18.24 29.22
C ILE A 530 14.08 17.82 30.52
N GLU A 531 12.80 18.17 30.66
CA GLU A 531 11.94 17.76 31.77
C GLU A 531 10.71 17.03 31.22
N ASP A 532 10.32 15.92 31.83
CA ASP A 532 8.99 15.33 31.64
C ASP A 532 8.07 15.86 32.75
N LEU A 533 7.06 16.64 32.37
CA LEU A 533 6.10 17.27 33.30
C LEU A 533 5.20 16.24 33.99
N SER A 534 5.08 15.02 33.46
CA SER A 534 4.22 13.96 33.97
C SER A 534 4.90 12.58 33.86
N LEU A 535 6.17 12.46 34.26
CA LEU A 535 6.93 11.21 34.13
C LEU A 535 6.24 10.01 34.83
N ARG A 536 5.83 9.01 34.05
CA ARG A 536 5.16 7.78 34.53
C ARG A 536 5.88 6.52 34.06
N GLY A 537 5.66 5.40 34.74
CA GLY A 537 6.32 4.13 34.40
C GLY A 537 6.00 3.63 32.98
N ASN A 538 4.81 3.94 32.47
CA ASN A 538 4.42 3.63 31.10
C ASN A 538 5.08 4.55 30.04
N HIS A 539 5.87 5.55 30.45
CA HIS A 539 6.69 6.38 29.55
C HIS A 539 8.07 5.77 29.29
N LEU A 540 8.42 4.70 30.03
CA LEU A 540 9.72 4.04 29.97
C LEU A 540 9.55 2.61 29.51
N LEU A 541 10.22 2.27 28.41
CA LEU A 541 10.24 0.94 27.82
C LEU A 541 11.53 0.22 28.22
N LEU A 542 11.38 -0.94 28.87
CA LEU A 542 12.46 -1.85 29.25
C LEU A 542 12.59 -2.97 28.22
N SER A 543 13.80 -3.50 28.11
CA SER A 543 14.11 -4.61 27.20
C SER A 543 14.13 -5.93 27.96
N ILE A 544 13.45 -6.95 27.43
CA ILE A 544 13.51 -8.34 27.89
C ILE A 544 14.33 -9.14 26.88
N ASP A 545 15.33 -9.88 27.34
CA ASP A 545 16.19 -10.74 26.52
C ASP A 545 15.54 -12.09 26.17
N ARG A 546 16.25 -12.92 25.41
CA ARG A 546 15.78 -14.27 25.00
C ARG A 546 15.58 -15.20 26.20
N GLN A 547 16.27 -14.97 27.32
CA GLN A 547 16.14 -15.71 28.58
C GLN A 547 14.99 -15.21 29.46
N GLN A 548 14.14 -14.32 28.92
CA GLN A 548 13.02 -13.71 29.65
C GLN A 548 13.44 -12.87 30.87
N LYS A 549 14.67 -12.35 30.89
CA LYS A 549 15.17 -11.45 31.94
C LYS A 549 15.23 -10.02 31.43
N LEU A 550 15.19 -9.06 32.35
CA LEU A 550 15.45 -7.67 31.99
C LEU A 550 16.89 -7.53 31.50
N ALA A 551 17.07 -6.90 30.36
CA ALA A 551 18.38 -6.73 29.74
C ALA A 551 19.11 -5.52 30.35
N HIS A 552 20.42 -5.67 30.49
CA HIS A 552 21.32 -4.65 31.04
C HIS A 552 22.35 -4.21 29.99
N ASP A 553 22.80 -2.97 30.09
CA ASP A 553 23.94 -2.47 29.33
C ASP A 553 25.27 -2.97 29.92
N LYS A 554 26.37 -2.61 29.26
CA LYS A 554 27.74 -2.99 29.69
C LYS A 554 28.12 -2.45 31.08
N SER A 555 27.42 -1.44 31.58
CA SER A 555 27.63 -0.88 32.92
C SER A 555 26.73 -1.53 33.99
N GLY A 556 25.95 -2.54 33.61
CA GLY A 556 25.01 -3.22 34.50
C GLY A 556 23.71 -2.44 34.75
N GLN A 557 23.45 -1.34 34.03
CA GLN A 557 22.18 -0.63 34.15
C GLN A 557 21.13 -1.20 33.21
N LEU A 558 19.85 -1.10 33.59
CA LEU A 558 18.74 -1.57 32.76
C LEU A 558 18.72 -0.85 31.41
N LEU A 559 18.56 -1.60 30.33
CA LEU A 559 18.31 -1.06 28.99
C LEU A 559 16.90 -0.46 28.94
N VAL A 560 16.84 0.85 29.21
CA VAL A 560 15.62 1.66 29.24
C VAL A 560 15.58 2.68 28.11
N ARG A 561 14.39 2.89 27.55
CA ARG A 561 14.11 3.89 26.53
C ARG A 561 12.92 4.76 26.92
N VAL A 562 12.98 6.04 26.62
CA VAL A 562 11.81 6.91 26.65
C VAL A 562 10.92 6.57 25.45
N CYS A 563 9.63 6.34 25.70
CA CYS A 563 8.64 6.00 24.67
C CYS A 563 7.43 6.94 24.66
N ASN A 564 7.38 7.94 25.54
CA ASN A 564 6.38 9.00 25.52
C ASN A 564 7.05 10.37 25.57
N PHE A 565 6.63 11.26 24.66
CA PHE A 565 7.25 12.56 24.41
C PHE A 565 6.26 13.73 24.52
N GLU A 566 4.99 13.45 24.84
CA GLU A 566 3.86 14.40 24.70
C GLU A 566 3.90 15.58 25.69
N LEU A 567 4.57 15.42 26.84
CA LEU A 567 4.71 16.43 27.89
C LEU A 567 6.19 16.65 28.28
N LEU A 568 7.09 16.39 27.32
CA LEU A 568 8.49 16.76 27.45
C LEU A 568 8.66 18.25 27.15
N LYS A 569 9.45 18.94 27.96
CA LYS A 569 9.71 20.37 27.87
C LYS A 569 11.21 20.63 27.92
N ARG A 570 11.70 21.49 27.03
CA ARG A 570 13.07 22.04 27.11
C ARG A 570 13.13 23.06 28.25
N LYS A 571 14.17 22.98 29.08
CA LYS A 571 14.39 23.86 30.22
C LYS A 571 14.99 25.20 29.84
#